data_AF-A0A9N9MXQ7-F1
#
_entry.id   AF-A0A9N9MXQ7-F1
#
_cell.length_a   1.000
_cell.length_b   1.000
_cell.length_c   1.000
_cell.angle_alpha   90.00
_cell.angle_beta   90.00
_cell.angle_gamma   90.00
#
_symmetry.space_group_name_H-M   'P 1'
#
loop_
_entity.id
_entity.type
_entity.pdbx_description
1 polymer ?
#
loop_
_entity_poly.entity_id
_entity_poly.type
_entity_poly.pdbx_seq_one_letter_code
_entity_poly.pdbx_strand_id
1 'polypeptide(L)'
;MMKTDQAKKVIIKIDSEVQQENVKNTRRGLKTIQPTTDKENFSGRIIAKEGLKFSGSNEPKKPKPLLMHKETQTEKYITDIDDLTGEEAGLDYWKRLAEKRQECLDESFQEIEKLKGNIETLQEENKICKEMLDEARSLVEVLQEMMPDEEAAEDESTTTKKKDSETDSN
;
A
#
# COMPACT_ATOMS: atom_id res chain seq x y z
N MET A 1 -3.37 61.63 40.85
CA MET A 1 -2.66 60.34 41.04
C MET A 1 -3.57 59.42 41.83
N MET A 2 -3.95 58.31 41.20
CA MET A 2 -4.93 57.36 41.71
C MET A 2 -4.29 56.39 42.72
N LYS A 3 -4.98 56.10 43.82
CA LYS A 3 -4.81 54.87 44.59
C LYS A 3 -6.17 54.19 44.57
N THR A 4 -6.27 53.05 43.88
CA THR A 4 -7.50 52.26 43.79
C THR A 4 -7.44 51.12 44.80
N ASP A 5 -8.41 51.10 45.70
CA ASP A 5 -8.64 50.07 46.70
C ASP A 5 -9.27 48.80 46.09
N GLN A 6 -8.78 47.66 46.59
CA GLN A 6 -9.39 46.34 46.81
C GLN A 6 -10.33 45.72 45.76
N ALA A 7 -9.90 44.60 45.19
CA ALA A 7 -10.78 43.63 44.52
C ALA A 7 -11.16 42.48 45.48
N LYS A 8 -12.39 42.50 46.00
CA LYS A 8 -13.03 41.37 46.70
C LYS A 8 -13.37 40.26 45.68
N LYS A 9 -12.82 39.05 45.83
CA LYS A 9 -13.23 37.88 45.05
C LYS A 9 -14.58 37.36 45.54
N VAL A 10 -15.60 37.42 44.69
CA VAL A 10 -16.91 36.80 44.91
C VAL A 10 -16.85 35.35 44.44
N ILE A 11 -17.15 34.41 45.34
CA ILE A 11 -17.26 32.98 45.05
C ILE A 11 -18.72 32.70 44.69
N ILE A 12 -18.98 32.40 43.42
CA ILE A 12 -20.31 32.00 42.93
C ILE A 12 -20.46 30.50 43.24
N LYS A 13 -21.40 30.15 44.11
CA LYS A 13 -21.85 28.77 44.33
C LYS A 13 -22.84 28.42 43.21
N ILE A 14 -22.56 27.36 42.47
CA ILE A 14 -23.40 26.87 41.37
C ILE A 14 -24.32 25.80 41.94
N ASP A 15 -25.63 26.03 41.87
CA ASP A 15 -26.65 25.02 42.20
C ASP A 15 -26.77 24.01 41.05
N SER A 16 -26.66 22.73 41.41
CA SER A 16 -26.27 21.62 40.54
C SER A 16 -27.43 20.91 39.81
N GLU A 17 -28.64 21.49 39.69
CA GLU A 17 -29.82 20.67 39.33
C GLU A 17 -30.74 21.15 38.20
N VAL A 18 -30.51 22.28 37.50
CA VAL A 18 -31.54 22.83 36.57
C VAL A 18 -31.13 23.03 35.09
N GLN A 19 -29.93 22.66 34.64
CA GLN A 19 -29.58 22.77 33.19
C GLN A 19 -29.20 21.45 32.50
N GLN A 20 -29.83 20.36 32.94
CA GLN A 20 -29.72 19.04 32.33
C GLN A 20 -30.49 18.86 31.00
N GLU A 21 -31.19 19.86 30.45
CA GLU A 21 -32.15 19.61 29.36
C GLU A 21 -31.95 20.30 27.99
N ASN A 22 -31.07 21.30 27.80
CA ASN A 22 -31.08 22.07 26.52
C ASN A 22 -29.74 22.29 25.78
N VAL A 23 -28.66 21.58 26.12
CA VAL A 23 -27.38 21.66 25.37
C VAL A 23 -27.25 20.54 24.32
N LYS A 24 -28.32 19.75 24.12
CA LYS A 24 -28.34 18.59 23.21
C LYS A 24 -28.31 18.93 21.71
N ASN A 25 -28.31 20.18 21.26
CA ASN A 25 -28.36 20.47 19.81
C ASN A 25 -27.61 21.75 19.37
N THR A 26 -26.29 21.78 19.54
CA THR A 26 -25.43 22.64 18.68
C THR A 26 -24.49 21.76 17.88
N ARG A 27 -24.91 21.43 16.65
CA ARG A 27 -24.15 20.68 15.65
C ARG A 27 -22.86 21.44 15.33
N ARG A 28 -21.71 20.98 15.86
CA ARG A 28 -20.40 21.51 15.42
C ARG A 28 -20.21 21.13 13.94
N GLY A 29 -20.05 22.12 13.06
CA GLY A 29 -19.84 21.92 11.63
C GLY A 29 -18.57 21.12 11.32
N LEU A 30 -18.60 20.36 10.22
CA LEU A 30 -17.47 19.55 9.76
C LEU A 30 -16.33 20.49 9.35
N LYS A 31 -15.15 20.34 9.96
CA LYS A 31 -13.95 21.07 9.54
C LYS A 31 -13.46 20.52 8.20
N THR A 32 -13.16 21.41 7.24
CA THR A 32 -12.51 21.10 5.97
C THR A 32 -11.19 20.39 6.23
N ILE A 33 -11.01 19.18 5.69
CA ILE A 33 -9.87 18.35 6.08
C ILE A 33 -8.57 18.82 5.40
N GLN A 34 -8.60 19.42 4.20
CA GLN A 34 -7.39 20.00 3.57
C GLN A 34 -7.70 21.15 2.58
N PRO A 35 -7.09 22.35 2.73
CA PRO A 35 -6.88 23.29 1.63
C PRO A 35 -5.65 22.87 0.80
N THR A 36 -5.80 22.76 -0.51
CA THR A 36 -4.80 22.17 -1.42
C THR A 36 -3.81 23.22 -1.96
N THR A 37 -2.52 23.09 -1.65
CA THR A 37 -1.45 23.69 -2.50
C THR A 37 -0.19 22.84 -2.70
N ASP A 38 -0.05 21.64 -2.13
CA ASP A 38 1.12 20.79 -2.41
C ASP A 38 0.76 19.33 -2.72
N LYS A 39 1.44 18.79 -3.74
CA LYS A 39 1.09 17.55 -4.45
C LYS A 39 2.09 16.42 -4.21
N GLU A 40 2.30 16.01 -2.97
CA GLU A 40 3.25 14.91 -2.73
C GLU A 40 2.82 13.82 -1.75
N ASN A 41 1.62 13.89 -1.15
CA ASN A 41 1.14 12.82 -0.26
C ASN A 41 -0.33 12.41 -0.47
N PHE A 42 -0.66 11.88 -1.65
CA PHE A 42 -1.96 11.22 -1.90
C PHE A 42 -1.83 9.87 -2.63
N SER A 43 -0.93 9.01 -2.17
CA SER A 43 -0.94 7.61 -2.55
C SER A 43 -1.89 6.85 -1.61
N GLY A 44 -3.19 6.79 -1.93
CA GLY A 44 -4.08 5.86 -1.20
C GLY A 44 -5.59 6.11 -1.19
N ARG A 45 -6.14 7.17 -1.79
CA ARG A 45 -7.60 7.29 -1.98
C ARG A 45 -7.93 7.72 -3.40
N ILE A 46 -8.44 6.78 -4.19
CA ILE A 46 -9.17 7.11 -5.40
C ILE A 46 -10.43 7.85 -4.99
N ILE A 47 -10.41 9.18 -5.09
CA ILE A 47 -11.63 9.98 -5.13
C ILE A 47 -12.18 9.81 -6.54
N ALA A 48 -13.01 8.78 -6.72
CA ALA A 48 -13.82 8.65 -7.91
C ALA A 48 -14.77 9.85 -7.96
N LYS A 49 -14.50 10.78 -8.89
CA LYS A 49 -15.49 11.77 -9.29
C LYS A 49 -16.64 11.02 -9.97
N GLU A 50 -17.86 11.29 -9.52
CA GLU A 50 -19.08 10.85 -10.19
C GLU A 50 -19.02 11.19 -11.67
N GLY A 51 -19.18 10.20 -12.55
CA GLY A 51 -19.29 10.45 -13.98
C GLY A 51 -18.93 9.31 -14.94
N LEU A 52 -18.23 8.25 -14.49
CA LEU A 52 -17.88 7.14 -15.38
C LEU A 52 -18.69 5.88 -15.05
N LYS A 53 -19.78 5.69 -15.79
CA LYS A 53 -20.56 4.45 -15.80
C LYS A 53 -19.69 3.35 -16.41
N PHE A 54 -19.08 2.51 -15.56
CA PHE A 54 -18.57 1.22 -16.02
C PHE A 54 -19.72 0.22 -16.05
N SER A 55 -19.95 -0.30 -17.23
CA SER A 55 -20.94 -1.31 -17.59
C SER A 55 -20.73 -2.62 -16.80
N GLY A 56 -21.83 -3.20 -16.32
CA GLY A 56 -21.99 -4.65 -16.28
C GLY A 56 -21.38 -5.41 -15.11
N SER A 57 -22.05 -5.40 -13.97
CA SER A 57 -22.24 -6.60 -13.15
C SER A 57 -23.50 -6.42 -12.30
N ASN A 58 -24.55 -7.17 -12.65
CA ASN A 58 -25.73 -7.33 -11.82
C ASN A 58 -25.35 -8.24 -10.63
N GLU A 59 -24.74 -7.67 -9.59
CA GLU A 59 -24.71 -8.32 -8.29
C GLU A 59 -25.80 -7.72 -7.39
N PRO A 60 -26.59 -8.55 -6.68
CA PRO A 60 -27.58 -8.05 -5.76
C PRO A 60 -26.88 -7.25 -4.66
N LYS A 61 -27.29 -5.97 -4.50
CA LYS A 61 -26.82 -5.07 -3.45
C LYS A 61 -27.03 -5.75 -2.09
N LYS A 62 -25.96 -6.32 -1.52
CA LYS A 62 -25.99 -6.86 -0.17
C LYS A 62 -26.35 -5.72 0.79
N PRO A 63 -27.31 -5.92 1.72
CA PRO A 63 -27.66 -4.89 2.69
C PRO A 63 -26.41 -4.52 3.50
N LYS A 64 -26.20 -3.22 3.72
CA LYS A 64 -25.12 -2.74 4.58
C LYS A 64 -25.28 -3.41 5.95
N PRO A 65 -24.26 -4.06 6.50
CA PRO A 65 -24.38 -4.71 7.80
C PRO A 65 -24.68 -3.62 8.84
N LEU A 66 -25.83 -3.73 9.51
CA LEU A 66 -26.04 -3.00 10.75
C LEU A 66 -24.98 -3.49 11.74
N LEU A 67 -24.12 -2.58 12.19
CA LEU A 67 -23.25 -2.82 13.34
C LEU A 67 -24.14 -2.89 14.58
N MET A 68 -24.68 -4.08 14.85
CA MET A 68 -25.59 -4.32 15.97
C MET A 68 -24.87 -4.46 17.31
N HIS A 69 -23.54 -4.50 17.32
CA HIS A 69 -22.77 -4.64 18.55
C HIS A 69 -21.75 -3.51 18.65
N LYS A 70 -21.93 -2.70 19.69
CA LYS A 70 -20.97 -1.74 20.22
C LYS A 70 -19.90 -2.48 21.04
N GLU A 71 -19.49 -3.65 20.55
CA GLU A 71 -18.46 -4.49 21.12
C GLU A 71 -17.25 -4.34 20.21
N THR A 72 -16.18 -3.78 20.76
CA THR A 72 -14.90 -3.60 20.11
C THR A 72 -14.46 -4.92 19.48
N GLN A 73 -14.06 -4.85 18.21
CA GLN A 73 -13.57 -5.94 17.37
C GLN A 73 -12.18 -6.43 17.82
N THR A 74 -12.04 -6.73 19.10
CA THR A 74 -10.88 -7.37 19.69
C THR A 74 -11.43 -8.54 20.45
N GLU A 75 -11.01 -9.73 20.04
CA GLU A 75 -11.18 -10.95 20.84
C GLU A 75 -10.76 -10.65 22.28
N LYS A 76 -11.55 -11.15 23.25
CA LYS A 76 -11.36 -10.90 24.68
C LYS A 76 -10.08 -11.60 25.18
N TYR A 77 -8.92 -11.05 24.84
CA TYR A 77 -7.63 -11.65 25.19
C TYR A 77 -7.05 -11.11 26.50
N ILE A 78 -7.45 -9.90 26.90
CA ILE A 78 -7.03 -9.31 28.16
C ILE A 78 -8.29 -9.08 28.98
N THR A 79 -8.47 -9.92 29.99
CA THR A 79 -9.74 -10.01 30.73
C THR A 79 -9.72 -9.13 31.97
N ASP A 80 -8.56 -8.66 32.42
CA ASP A 80 -8.45 -7.76 33.56
C ASP A 80 -7.76 -6.44 33.20
N ILE A 81 -8.32 -5.33 33.67
CA ILE A 81 -7.77 -3.97 33.42
C ILE A 81 -6.40 -3.84 34.11
N ASP A 82 -6.24 -4.53 35.24
CA ASP A 82 -5.01 -4.52 36.02
C ASP A 82 -3.83 -5.16 35.28
N ASP A 83 -4.06 -6.13 34.38
CA ASP A 83 -3.00 -6.70 33.53
C ASP A 83 -2.38 -5.68 32.56
N LEU A 84 -3.07 -4.55 32.30
CA LEU A 84 -2.61 -3.49 31.39
C LEU A 84 -2.17 -2.21 32.11
N THR A 85 -2.71 -1.97 33.31
CA THR A 85 -2.51 -0.72 34.04
C THR A 85 -1.87 -0.88 35.42
N GLY A 86 -1.77 -2.12 35.91
CA GLY A 86 -1.12 -2.45 37.17
C GLY A 86 0.41 -2.37 37.10
N GLU A 87 1.06 -2.42 38.25
CA GLU A 87 2.52 -2.37 38.37
C GLU A 87 3.20 -3.65 37.83
N GLU A 88 2.53 -4.79 37.98
CA GLU A 88 2.95 -6.08 37.43
C GLU A 88 1.75 -6.81 36.82
N ALA A 89 1.90 -7.32 35.59
CA ALA A 89 0.86 -8.08 34.91
C ALA A 89 0.73 -9.50 35.51
N GLY A 90 -0.49 -10.02 35.55
CA GLY A 90 -0.77 -11.35 36.09
C GLY A 90 -0.08 -12.48 35.31
N LEU A 91 0.09 -13.64 35.98
CA LEU A 91 0.63 -14.87 35.37
C LEU A 91 -0.14 -15.27 34.11
N ASP A 92 -1.45 -15.05 34.14
CA ASP A 92 -2.41 -15.37 33.10
C ASP A 92 -2.18 -14.55 31.82
N TYR A 93 -1.76 -13.29 31.96
CA TYR A 93 -1.35 -12.44 30.86
C TYR A 93 -0.08 -13.01 30.19
N TRP A 94 0.95 -13.32 30.98
CA TRP A 94 2.21 -13.83 30.47
C TRP A 94 2.06 -15.18 29.77
N LYS A 95 1.20 -16.07 30.31
CA LYS A 95 0.88 -17.33 29.67
C LYS A 95 0.28 -17.13 28.28
N ARG A 96 -0.74 -16.26 28.16
CA ARG A 96 -1.38 -15.95 26.86
C ARG A 96 -0.40 -15.28 25.90
N LEU A 97 0.46 -14.39 26.40
CA LEU A 97 1.50 -13.76 25.58
C LEU A 97 2.51 -14.78 25.05
N ALA A 98 2.90 -15.75 25.87
CA ALA A 98 3.78 -16.83 25.45
C ALA A 98 3.11 -17.71 24.38
N GLU A 99 1.86 -18.11 24.60
CA GLU A 99 1.05 -18.86 23.61
C GLU A 99 0.94 -18.07 22.30
N LYS A 100 0.62 -16.78 22.35
CA LYS A 100 0.48 -15.97 21.14
C LYS A 100 1.80 -15.79 20.38
N ARG A 101 2.91 -15.63 21.12
CA ARG A 101 4.24 -15.59 20.51
C ARG A 101 4.61 -16.92 19.85
N GLN A 102 4.22 -18.03 20.45
CA GLN A 102 4.44 -19.35 19.86
C GLN A 102 3.63 -19.50 18.57
N GLU A 103 2.34 -19.16 18.58
CA GLU A 103 1.50 -19.19 17.36
C GLU A 103 2.11 -18.36 16.23
N CYS A 104 2.50 -17.11 16.50
CA CYS A 104 3.12 -16.25 15.50
C CYS A 104 4.47 -16.79 14.99
N LEU A 105 5.23 -17.48 15.85
CA LEU A 105 6.48 -18.11 15.46
C LEU A 105 6.23 -19.32 14.56
N ASP A 106 5.24 -20.15 14.89
CA ASP A 106 4.85 -21.31 14.09
C ASP A 106 4.33 -20.86 12.71
N GLU A 107 3.50 -19.82 12.65
CA GLU A 107 3.08 -19.18 11.40
C GLU A 107 4.28 -18.68 10.57
N SER A 108 5.25 -18.04 11.22
CA SER A 108 6.47 -17.56 10.55
C SER A 108 7.32 -18.70 10.00
N PHE A 109 7.45 -19.82 10.73
CA PHE A 109 8.18 -20.99 10.24
C PHE A 109 7.48 -21.67 9.07
N GLN A 110 6.15 -21.78 9.10
CA GLN A 110 5.38 -22.29 7.96
C GLN A 110 5.55 -21.40 6.72
N GLU A 111 5.54 -20.08 6.89
CA GLU A 111 5.79 -19.16 5.78
C GLU A 111 7.22 -19.31 5.23
N ILE A 112 8.22 -19.42 6.09
CA ILE A 112 9.62 -19.64 5.68
C ILE A 112 9.75 -20.94 4.87
N GLU A 113 9.13 -22.03 5.33
CA GLU A 113 9.16 -23.31 4.62
C GLU A 113 8.48 -23.20 3.25
N LYS A 114 7.31 -22.56 3.18
CA LYS A 114 6.62 -22.29 1.92
C LYS A 114 7.47 -21.44 0.97
N LEU A 115 8.10 -20.38 1.46
CA LEU A 115 8.96 -19.51 0.65
C LEU A 115 10.19 -20.26 0.13
N LYS A 116 10.80 -21.13 0.94
CA LYS A 116 11.89 -22.00 0.50
C LYS A 116 11.45 -22.93 -0.62
N GLY A 117 10.30 -23.59 -0.48
CA GLY A 117 9.74 -24.44 -1.54
C GLY A 117 9.49 -23.67 -2.83
N ASN A 118 8.90 -22.48 -2.75
CA ASN A 118 8.70 -21.61 -3.91
C ASN A 118 10.02 -21.21 -4.59
N ILE A 119 11.06 -20.91 -3.82
CA ILE A 119 12.40 -20.59 -4.35
C ILE A 119 12.98 -21.79 -5.09
N GLU A 120 12.87 -22.99 -4.51
CA GLU A 120 13.35 -24.22 -5.14
C GLU A 120 12.66 -24.47 -6.49
N THR A 121 11.32 -24.39 -6.53
CA THR A 121 10.55 -24.53 -7.77
C THR A 121 10.95 -23.48 -8.82
N LEU A 122 11.03 -22.21 -8.43
CA LEU A 122 11.41 -21.13 -9.34
C LEU A 122 12.86 -21.28 -9.86
N GLN A 123 13.77 -21.79 -9.03
CA GLN A 123 15.15 -22.06 -9.43
C GLN A 123 15.22 -23.22 -10.44
N GLU A 124 14.45 -24.28 -10.23
CA GLU A 124 14.34 -25.39 -11.17
C GLU A 124 13.73 -24.95 -12.52
N GLU A 125 12.64 -24.20 -12.49
CA GLU A 125 12.03 -23.63 -13.71
C GLU A 125 13.01 -22.70 -14.45
N ASN A 126 13.74 -21.85 -13.72
CA ASN A 126 14.73 -20.97 -14.32
C ASN A 126 15.88 -21.74 -14.96
N LYS A 127 16.31 -22.85 -14.33
CA LYS A 127 17.31 -23.75 -14.87
C LYS A 127 16.83 -24.37 -16.18
N ILE A 128 15.62 -24.92 -16.21
CA ILE A 128 15.03 -25.52 -17.41
C ILE A 128 14.93 -24.48 -18.55
N CYS A 129 14.46 -23.27 -18.26
CA CYS A 129 14.39 -22.19 -19.24
C CYS A 129 15.76 -21.82 -19.83
N LYS A 130 16.82 -21.84 -19.01
CA LYS A 130 18.19 -21.59 -19.49
C LYS A 130 18.69 -22.72 -20.38
N GLU A 131 18.46 -23.97 -19.98
CA GLU A 131 18.83 -25.14 -20.79
C GLU A 131 18.14 -25.10 -22.16
N MET A 132 16.82 -24.84 -22.19
CA MET A 132 16.08 -24.68 -23.46
C MET A 132 16.61 -23.53 -24.32
N LEU A 133 17.04 -22.44 -23.70
CA LEU A 133 17.60 -21.28 -24.42
C LEU A 133 18.97 -21.60 -25.01
N ASP A 134 19.80 -22.35 -24.30
CA ASP A 134 21.11 -22.79 -24.79
C ASP A 134 20.96 -23.83 -25.91
N GLU A 135 19.99 -24.75 -25.81
CA GLU A 135 19.62 -25.66 -26.89
C GLU A 135 19.12 -24.90 -28.13
N ALA A 136 18.26 -23.89 -27.95
CA ALA A 136 17.78 -23.06 -29.06
C ALA A 136 18.91 -22.25 -29.71
N ARG A 137 19.86 -21.73 -28.92
CA ARG A 137 21.07 -21.06 -29.45
C ARG A 137 21.93 -22.03 -30.25
N SER A 138 22.17 -23.23 -29.73
CA SER A 138 22.91 -24.27 -30.43
C SER A 138 22.24 -24.65 -31.75
N LEU A 139 20.90 -24.77 -31.76
CA LEU A 139 20.15 -25.01 -33.00
C LEU A 139 20.33 -23.87 -34.00
N VAL A 140 20.26 -22.61 -33.56
CA VAL A 140 20.48 -21.45 -34.43
C VAL A 140 21.89 -21.45 -35.02
N GLU A 141 22.91 -21.78 -34.22
CA GLU A 141 24.30 -21.87 -34.68
C GLU A 141 24.47 -22.95 -35.77
N VAL A 142 23.90 -24.14 -35.57
CA VAL A 142 23.89 -25.20 -36.57
C VAL A 142 23.16 -24.76 -37.85
N LEU A 143 22.03 -24.06 -37.73
CA LEU A 143 21.31 -23.55 -38.89
C LEU A 143 22.08 -22.45 -39.63
N GLN A 144 22.81 -21.58 -38.91
CA GLN A 144 23.69 -20.58 -39.50
C GLN A 144 24.85 -21.24 -40.27
N GLU A 145 25.46 -22.30 -39.73
CA GLU A 145 26.52 -23.06 -40.43
C GLU A 145 26.01 -23.71 -41.73
N MET A 146 24.73 -24.12 -41.78
CA MET A 146 24.13 -24.72 -42.97
C MET A 146 23.69 -23.70 -44.02
N MET A 147 23.52 -22.43 -43.66
CA MET A 147 23.24 -21.37 -44.61
C MET A 147 24.55 -20.93 -45.27
N PRO A 148 24.65 -20.93 -46.61
CA PRO A 148 25.83 -20.38 -47.26
C PRO A 148 25.96 -18.88 -46.93
N ASP A 149 27.18 -18.41 -46.63
CA ASP A 149 27.48 -16.99 -46.39
C ASP A 149 27.07 -16.14 -47.60
N GLU A 150 25.87 -15.54 -47.57
CA GLU A 150 25.45 -14.54 -48.57
C GLU A 150 26.19 -13.19 -48.39
N GLU A 151 26.99 -13.02 -47.33
CA GLU A 151 27.71 -11.78 -47.01
C GLU A 151 29.04 -11.59 -47.78
N ALA A 152 29.37 -12.44 -48.77
CA ALA A 152 30.56 -12.27 -49.61
C ALA A 152 30.30 -11.56 -50.96
N ALA A 153 29.11 -11.00 -51.20
CA ALA A 153 28.70 -10.52 -52.53
C ALA A 153 28.31 -9.03 -52.63
N GLU A 154 28.60 -8.19 -51.64
CA GLU A 154 28.29 -6.75 -51.71
C GLU A 154 29.49 -5.85 -51.34
N ASP A 155 30.65 -6.03 -51.97
CA ASP A 155 31.73 -5.04 -51.87
C ASP A 155 32.58 -4.91 -53.15
N GLU A 156 31.96 -5.03 -54.33
CA GLU A 156 32.55 -4.55 -55.59
C GLU A 156 31.46 -4.14 -56.59
N SER A 157 30.88 -2.95 -56.45
CA SER A 157 30.59 -2.04 -57.58
C SER A 157 29.74 -0.87 -57.12
N THR A 158 30.37 0.31 -56.98
CA THR A 158 29.81 1.62 -57.40
C THR A 158 30.76 2.75 -56.98
N THR A 159 32.01 2.70 -57.46
CA THR A 159 32.83 3.91 -57.59
C THR A 159 32.85 4.33 -59.05
N THR A 160 31.80 5.02 -59.51
CA THR A 160 31.86 5.83 -60.74
C THR A 160 31.55 7.29 -60.41
N LYS A 161 32.64 8.06 -60.32
CA LYS A 161 32.68 9.52 -60.26
C LYS A 161 31.71 10.13 -61.29
N LYS A 162 30.80 10.99 -60.83
CA LYS A 162 30.26 12.09 -61.65
C LYS A 162 30.68 13.40 -61.01
N LYS A 163 31.68 14.03 -61.64
CA LYS A 163 32.25 15.32 -61.29
C LYS A 163 31.94 16.25 -62.45
N ASP A 164 30.80 16.92 -62.40
CA ASP A 164 30.47 18.09 -63.23
C ASP A 164 29.78 19.07 -62.27
N SER A 165 30.51 19.98 -61.62
CA SER A 165 30.78 21.36 -62.09
C SER A 165 29.53 22.08 -62.59
N GLU A 166 28.87 22.85 -61.71
CA GLU A 166 28.22 24.07 -62.16
C GLU A 166 28.43 25.17 -61.12
N THR A 167 29.02 26.23 -61.65
CA THR A 167 29.57 27.40 -61.01
C THR A 167 28.49 28.36 -60.55
N ASP A 168 28.71 28.88 -59.34
CA ASP A 168 28.16 30.12 -58.82
C ASP A 168 28.47 31.29 -59.77
N SER A 169 27.47 32.09 -60.13
CA SER A 169 27.66 33.42 -60.74
C SER A 169 26.41 34.29 -60.58
N ASN A 170 26.56 35.28 -59.69
CA ASN A 170 26.02 36.65 -59.65
C ASN A 170 24.59 36.94 -60.12
#